data_AF-A0A830GAZ6-F1
#
_entry.id   AF-A0A830GAZ6-F1
#
_cell.length_a   1.000
_cell.length_b   1.000
_cell.length_c   1.000
_cell.angle_alpha   90.00
_cell.angle_beta   90.00
_cell.angle_gamma   90.00
#
_symmetry.space_group_name_H-M   'P 1'
#
loop_
_entity.id
_entity.type
_entity.pdbx_description
1 polymer ?
#
loop_
_entity_poly.entity_id
_entity_poly.type
_entity_poly.pdbx_seq_one_letter_code
_entity_poly.pdbx_strand_id
1 'polypeptide(L)'
;MVLAVVAFAVLFSLGVPFIVLFGCVLAIGTFVPRIYEEYWPSTRGRGFRIGWTVLMAVVTTAIILVVYEATLPFLSRRYAAIVAVVITPLAQYALAALVAGRRWPV
;
A
#
# COMPACT_ATOMS: atom_id res chain seq x y z
N MET A 1 -9.77 -8.40 0.12
CA MET A 1 -9.24 -9.62 -0.55
C MET A 1 -9.24 -9.52 -2.06
N VAL A 2 -10.37 -9.24 -2.73
CA VAL A 2 -10.42 -9.11 -4.21
C VAL A 2 -9.34 -8.15 -4.75
N LEU A 3 -9.16 -6.97 -4.15
CA LEU A 3 -8.14 -6.01 -4.57
C LEU A 3 -6.69 -6.51 -4.42
N ALA A 4 -6.42 -7.34 -3.42
CA ALA A 4 -5.10 -7.91 -3.23
C ALA A 4 -4.79 -8.94 -4.33
N VAL A 5 -5.79 -9.74 -4.72
CA VAL A 5 -5.71 -10.67 -5.85
C VAL A 5 -5.50 -9.94 -7.17
N VAL A 6 -6.21 -8.82 -7.39
CA VAL A 6 -6.01 -7.97 -8.58
C VAL A 6 -4.60 -7.38 -8.62
N ALA A 7 -4.14 -6.81 -7.51
CA ALA A 7 -2.78 -6.27 -7.41
C ALA A 7 -1.71 -7.36 -7.66
N PHE A 8 -1.92 -8.57 -7.15
CA PHE A 8 -1.07 -9.73 -7.41
C PHE A 8 -1.02 -10.07 -8.91
N ALA A 9 -2.18 -10.18 -9.57
CA ALA A 9 -2.24 -10.51 -10.99
C ALA A 9 -1.52 -9.46 -11.86
N VAL A 10 -1.71 -8.17 -11.55
CA VAL A 10 -1.04 -7.06 -12.27
C VAL A 10 0.47 -7.12 -12.09
N LEU A 11 0.94 -7.17 -10.84
CA LEU A 11 2.38 -7.21 -10.54
C LEU A 11 3.06 -8.49 -11.08
N PHE A 12 2.34 -9.62 -11.13
CA PHE A 12 2.85 -10.87 -11.67
C PHE A 12 3.08 -10.75 -13.18
N SER A 13 2.17 -10.09 -13.90
CA SER A 13 2.33 -9.83 -15.33
C SER A 13 3.52 -8.92 -15.66
N LEU A 14 3.99 -8.12 -14.70
CA LEU A 14 5.14 -7.21 -14.83
C LEU A 14 6.49 -7.90 -14.50
N GLY A 15 6.51 -9.19 -14.17
CA GLY A 15 7.74 -9.92 -13.86
C GLY A 15 8.38 -9.50 -12.52
N VAL A 16 7.61 -8.88 -11.63
CA VAL A 16 8.05 -8.41 -10.32
C VAL A 16 8.39 -9.60 -9.42
N PRO A 17 9.43 -9.54 -8.55
CA PRO A 17 9.79 -10.65 -7.68
C PRO A 17 8.64 -11.07 -6.75
N PHE A 18 8.51 -12.37 -6.51
CA PHE A 18 7.46 -12.94 -5.65
C PHE A 18 7.39 -12.30 -4.25
N ILE A 19 8.53 -11.92 -3.67
CA ILE A 19 8.56 -11.29 -2.35
C ILE A 19 7.93 -9.88 -2.34
N VAL A 20 8.10 -9.11 -3.41
CA VAL A 20 7.47 -7.79 -3.58
C VAL A 20 5.97 -7.96 -3.80
N LEU A 21 5.60 -8.92 -4.64
CA LEU A 21 4.21 -9.36 -4.86
C LEU A 21 3.51 -9.72 -3.54
N PHE A 22 4.12 -10.63 -2.79
CA PHE A 22 3.59 -11.12 -1.52
C PHE A 22 3.49 -10.00 -0.48
N GLY A 23 4.51 -9.14 -0.38
CA GLY A 23 4.47 -7.99 0.50
C GLY A 23 3.38 -6.98 0.13
N CYS A 24 3.14 -6.75 -1.17
CA CYS A 24 2.04 -5.90 -1.64
C CYS A 24 0.67 -6.48 -1.24
N VAL A 25 0.46 -7.79 -1.45
CA VAL A 25 -0.77 -8.48 -1.06
C VAL A 25 -1.01 -8.38 0.43
N LEU A 26 0.01 -8.61 1.25
CA LEU A 26 -0.08 -8.43 2.70
C LEU A 26 -0.43 -6.98 3.04
N ALA A 27 0.26 -6.00 2.45
CA ALA A 27 0.03 -4.61 2.76
C ALA A 27 -1.40 -4.14 2.42
N ILE A 28 -1.93 -4.57 1.28
CA ILE A 28 -3.32 -4.31 0.89
C ILE A 28 -4.30 -5.08 1.79
N GLY A 29 -3.97 -6.31 2.15
CA GLY A 29 -4.84 -7.19 2.93
C GLY A 29 -4.94 -6.83 4.40
N THR A 30 -3.86 -6.32 5.01
CA THR A 30 -3.79 -6.10 6.47
C THR A 30 -3.70 -4.63 6.85
N PHE A 31 -2.88 -3.82 6.17
CA PHE A 31 -2.66 -2.44 6.57
C PHE A 31 -3.74 -1.50 6.05
N VAL A 32 -4.20 -1.65 4.81
CA VAL A 32 -5.26 -0.79 4.27
C VAL A 32 -6.54 -0.82 5.12
N PRO A 33 -7.05 -2.00 5.56
CA PRO A 33 -8.22 -2.04 6.44
C PRO A 33 -7.97 -1.41 7.81
N ARG A 34 -6.81 -1.67 8.44
CA ARG A 34 -6.46 -1.10 9.75
C ARG A 34 -6.33 0.42 9.71
N ILE A 35 -5.60 0.94 8.72
CA ILE A 35 -5.44 2.38 8.49
C ILE A 35 -6.81 3.04 8.27
N TYR A 36 -7.72 2.36 7.55
CA TYR A 36 -9.08 2.84 7.41
C TYR A 36 -9.82 2.91 8.75
N GLU A 37 -9.75 1.87 9.58
CA GLU A 37 -10.41 1.88 10.90
C GLU A 37 -9.85 2.94 11.85
N GLU A 38 -8.54 3.18 11.81
CA GLU A 38 -7.84 4.07 12.75
C GLU A 38 -7.94 5.55 12.37
N TYR A 39 -7.82 5.88 11.09
CA TYR A 39 -7.77 7.29 10.62
C TYR A 39 -9.08 7.77 10.01
N TRP A 40 -10.11 6.93 9.90
CA TRP A 40 -11.33 7.28 9.19
C TRP A 40 -12.61 7.16 10.03
N PRO A 41 -13.47 8.19 10.08
CA PRO A 41 -14.72 8.13 10.82
C PRO A 41 -15.71 7.17 10.17
N SER A 42 -16.30 6.30 11.00
CA SER A 42 -17.26 5.24 10.60
C SER A 42 -18.56 5.75 9.96
N THR A 43 -18.79 7.07 10.00
CA THR A 43 -20.01 7.75 9.54
C THR A 43 -20.11 7.94 8.02
N ARG A 44 -19.07 7.64 7.23
CA ARG A 44 -19.13 7.75 5.75
C ARG A 44 -19.79 6.53 5.09
N GLY A 45 -20.55 6.81 4.02
CA GLY A 45 -21.32 5.81 3.28
C GLY A 45 -20.51 4.69 2.62
N ARG A 46 -21.19 3.58 2.30
CA ARG A 46 -20.60 2.33 1.79
C ARG A 46 -19.80 2.51 0.49
N GLY A 47 -20.28 3.32 -0.45
CA GLY A 47 -19.58 3.60 -1.72
C GLY A 47 -18.25 4.32 -1.53
N PHE A 48 -18.18 5.23 -0.56
CA PHE A 48 -16.94 5.92 -0.22
C PHE A 48 -15.88 4.95 0.32
N ARG A 49 -16.28 3.97 1.15
CA ARG A 49 -15.39 2.94 1.68
C ARG A 49 -14.73 2.11 0.59
N ILE A 50 -15.50 1.74 -0.44
CA ILE A 50 -14.98 1.01 -1.59
C ILE A 50 -13.96 1.86 -2.35
N GLY A 51 -14.32 3.10 -2.71
CA GLY A 51 -13.42 4.01 -3.43
C GLY A 51 -12.10 4.27 -2.68
N TRP A 52 -12.17 4.47 -1.37
CA TRP A 52 -10.99 4.63 -0.52
C TRP A 52 -10.09 3.39 -0.51
N THR A 53 -10.68 2.21 -0.36
CA THR A 53 -9.92 0.95 -0.33
C THR A 53 -9.23 0.70 -1.67
N VAL A 54 -9.91 0.99 -2.78
CA VAL A 54 -9.34 0.91 -4.14
C VAL A 54 -8.20 1.89 -4.30
N LEU A 55 -8.40 3.16 -3.92
CA LEU A 55 -7.39 4.20 -3.99
C LEU A 55 -6.14 3.81 -3.19
N MET A 56 -6.32 3.39 -1.94
CA MET A 56 -5.22 2.98 -1.08
C MET A 56 -4.50 1.75 -1.65
N ALA A 57 -5.21 0.77 -2.22
CA ALA A 57 -4.58 -0.38 -2.87
C ALA A 57 -3.70 0.03 -4.08
N VAL A 58 -4.18 0.96 -4.91
CA VAL A 58 -3.40 1.51 -6.03
C VAL A 58 -2.17 2.26 -5.53
N VAL A 59 -2.33 3.15 -4.55
CA VAL A 59 -1.23 3.91 -3.94
C VAL A 59 -0.20 2.98 -3.33
N THR A 60 -0.63 1.92 -2.65
CA THR A 60 0.26 0.90 -2.05
C THR A 60 1.09 0.21 -3.11
N THR A 61 0.44 -0.19 -4.21
CA THR A 61 1.11 -0.83 -5.35
C THR A 61 2.13 0.11 -6.00
N ALA A 62 1.78 1.39 -6.14
CA ALA A 62 2.70 2.39 -6.67
C ALA A 62 3.91 2.61 -5.73
N ILE A 63 3.67 2.76 -4.43
CA ILE A 63 4.73 2.96 -3.42
C ILE A 63 5.70 1.79 -3.43
N ILE A 64 5.21 0.55 -3.35
CA ILE A 64 6.10 -0.61 -3.25
C ILE A 64 6.95 -0.79 -4.51
N LEU A 65 6.39 -0.50 -5.68
CA LEU A 65 7.14 -0.50 -6.95
C LEU A 65 8.19 0.61 -6.99
N VAL A 66 7.81 1.83 -6.63
CA VAL A 66 8.74 2.98 -6.62
C VAL A 66 9.90 2.75 -5.67
N VAL A 67 9.63 2.26 -4.45
CA VAL A 67 10.69 1.96 -3.48
C VAL A 67 11.59 0.81 -3.98
N TYR A 68 11.00 -0.22 -4.58
CA TYR A 68 11.79 -1.32 -5.15
C TYR A 68 12.71 -0.81 -6.26
N GLU A 69 12.18 -0.12 -7.26
CA GLU A 69 12.97 0.42 -8.39
C GLU A 69 14.03 1.44 -7.92
N ALA A 70 13.69 2.32 -6.97
CA ALA A 70 14.63 3.31 -6.44
C ALA A 70 15.79 2.68 -5.63
N THR A 71 15.60 1.47 -5.10
CA THR A 71 16.62 0.79 -4.28
C THR A 71 17.50 -0.18 -5.09
N LEU A 72 17.06 -0.59 -6.28
CA LEU A 72 17.84 -1.44 -7.18
C LEU A 72 19.25 -0.92 -7.53
N PRO A 73 19.51 0.38 -7.68
CA PRO A 73 20.85 0.89 -7.95
C PRO A 73 21.84 0.70 -6.79
N PHE A 74 21.34 0.54 -5.56
CA PHE A 74 22.14 0.54 -4.34
C PHE A 74 22.25 -0.84 -3.68
N LEU A 75 21.29 -1.73 -3.96
CA LEU A 75 21.12 -3.01 -3.27
C LEU A 75 20.94 -4.16 -4.25
N SER A 76 21.27 -5.38 -3.79
CA SER A 76 20.90 -6.58 -4.54
C SER A 76 19.36 -6.68 -4.65
N ARG A 77 18.87 -7.33 -5.71
CA ARG A 77 17.41 -7.51 -5.95
C ARG A 77 16.68 -8.06 -4.72
N ARG A 78 17.32 -8.96 -3.95
CA ARG A 78 16.73 -9.54 -2.73
C ARG A 78 16.60 -8.50 -1.62
N TYR A 79 17.62 -7.68 -1.39
CA TYR A 79 17.60 -6.65 -0.35
C TYR A 79 16.70 -5.47 -0.73
N ALA A 80 16.75 -5.01 -1.98
CA ALA A 80 15.84 -3.99 -2.51
C ALA A 80 14.37 -4.38 -2.29
N ALA A 81 14.04 -5.64 -2.56
CA ALA A 81 12.70 -6.16 -2.36
C ALA A 81 12.27 -6.18 -0.88
N ILE A 82 13.16 -6.60 0.03
CA ILE A 82 12.87 -6.56 1.48
C ILE A 82 12.64 -5.12 1.94
N VAL A 83 13.49 -4.19 1.51
CA VAL A 83 13.36 -2.76 1.84
C VAL A 83 12.03 -2.20 1.34
N ALA A 84 11.63 -2.51 0.11
CA ALA A 84 10.34 -2.11 -0.44
C ALA A 84 9.17 -2.60 0.43
N VAL A 85 9.18 -3.88 0.82
CA VAL A 85 8.12 -4.46 1.67
C VAL A 85 8.06 -3.81 3.04
N VAL A 86 9.20 -3.46 3.65
CA VAL A 86 9.26 -2.85 4.99
C VAL A 86 8.89 -1.37 4.98
N ILE A 87 9.34 -0.61 3.97
CA ILE A 87 9.09 0.83 3.88
C ILE A 87 7.65 1.13 3.46
N THR A 88 7.05 0.28 2.62
CA THR A 88 5.68 0.48 2.11
C THR A 88 4.65 0.72 3.22
N PRO A 89 4.53 -0.11 4.29
CA PRO A 89 3.59 0.15 5.36
C PRO A 89 3.88 1.46 6.11
N LEU A 90 5.16 1.78 6.35
CA LEU A 90 5.53 3.04 7.00
C LEU A 90 5.07 4.25 6.15
N ALA A 91 5.27 4.19 4.84
CA ALA A 91 4.80 5.21 3.91
C ALA A 91 3.27 5.31 3.86
N GLN A 92 2.56 4.17 3.91
CA GLN A 92 1.09 4.16 3.97
C GLN A 92 0.56 4.83 5.25
N TYR A 93 1.13 4.51 6.41
CA TYR A 93 0.74 5.14 7.69
C TYR A 93 1.09 6.62 7.71
N ALA A 94 2.27 7.02 7.24
CA ALA A 94 2.66 8.43 7.15
C ALA A 94 1.72 9.21 6.23
N LEU A 95 1.34 8.64 5.07
CA LEU A 95 0.42 9.28 4.14
C LEU A 95 -0.99 9.41 4.74
N ALA A 96 -1.47 8.36 5.42
CA ALA A 96 -2.76 8.39 6.11
C ALA A 96 -2.78 9.43 7.25
N ALA A 97 -1.72 9.48 8.06
CA ALA A 97 -1.57 10.45 9.13
C ALA A 97 -1.49 11.89 8.60
N LEU A 98 -0.80 12.14 7.48
CA LEU A 98 -0.77 13.47 6.84
C LEU A 98 -2.14 13.90 6.34
N VAL A 99 -2.89 12.99 5.72
CA VAL A 99 -4.25 13.26 5.21
C VAL A 99 -5.23 13.48 6.36
N ALA A 100 -5.10 12.72 7.46
CA ALA A 100 -5.93 12.87 8.65
C ALA A 100 -5.57 14.13 9.45
N GLY A 101 -4.29 14.42 9.63
CA GLY A 101 -3.77 15.61 10.32
C GLY A 101 -4.13 16.92 9.62
N ARG A 102 -4.21 16.93 8.28
CA ARG A 102 -4.71 18.09 7.50
C ARG A 102 -6.21 18.38 7.71
N ARG A 103 -6.98 17.47 8.32
CA ARG A 103 -8.44 17.61 8.49
C ARG A 103 -8.88 18.14 9.85
N TRP A 104 -7.96 18.58 10.69
CA TRP A 104 -8.28 19.28 11.94
C TRP A 104 -7.76 20.72 11.93
N PRO A 105 -8.56 21.70 11.52
CA PRO A 105 -8.76 22.89 12.32
C PRO A 105 -9.89 22.61 13.32
N VAL A 106 -9.58 22.84 14.60
CA VAL A 106 -10.56 23.02 15.67
C VAL A 106 -11.47 24.19 15.32
#